data_AF-A0A3B9MLJ2-F1
#
_entry.id   AF-A0A3B9MLJ2-F1
#
_cell.length_a   1.000
_cell.length_b   1.000
_cell.length_c   1.000
_cell.angle_alpha   90.00
_cell.angle_beta   90.00
_cell.angle_gamma   90.00
#
_symmetry.space_group_name_H-M   'P 1'
#
loop_
_entity.id
_entity.type
_entity.pdbx_description
1 polymer ?
#
loop_
_entity_poly.entity_id
_entity_poly.type
_entity_poly.pdbx_seq_one_letter_code
_entity_poly.pdbx_strand_id
1 'polypeptide(L)'
;MFESGQEVAVEEMIRYLKALVILQAAMMERVEGGPKPEVLLHRAGLGIQEISDVLDRSYAAVAQTLSRERRAKRHAGPRHKLLPEASDES
;
A
#
# COMPACT_ATOMS: atom_id res chain seq x y z
N MET A 1 -17.82 -14.21 -33.24
CA MET A 1 -16.46 -13.81 -32.80
C MET A 1 -16.58 -12.41 -32.20
N PHE A 2 -17.10 -12.30 -30.97
CA PHE A 2 -17.43 -11.02 -30.31
C PHE A 2 -16.74 -10.87 -28.94
N GLU A 3 -15.80 -11.77 -28.61
CA GLU A 3 -15.15 -11.78 -27.29
C GLU A 3 -14.03 -10.72 -27.17
N SER A 4 -13.50 -10.22 -28.28
CA SER A 4 -12.36 -9.28 -28.27
C SER A 4 -12.69 -7.87 -27.78
N GLY A 5 -13.95 -7.41 -27.91
CA GLY A 5 -14.32 -6.06 -27.49
C GLY A 5 -14.48 -5.89 -25.97
N GLN A 6 -14.95 -6.95 -25.29
CA GLN A 6 -15.08 -6.94 -23.83
C GLN A 6 -13.74 -7.10 -23.12
N GLU A 7 -12.82 -7.90 -23.65
CA GLU A 7 -11.48 -8.05 -23.07
C GLU A 7 -10.73 -6.72 -23.05
N VAL A 8 -10.74 -5.98 -24.17
CA VAL A 8 -10.07 -4.68 -24.27
C VAL A 8 -10.66 -3.67 -23.27
N ALA A 9 -11.99 -3.65 -23.11
CA ALA A 9 -12.65 -2.76 -22.17
C ALA A 9 -12.32 -3.11 -20.70
N VAL A 10 -12.21 -4.40 -20.38
CA VAL A 10 -11.80 -4.85 -19.03
C VAL A 10 -10.35 -4.49 -18.74
N GLU A 11 -9.44 -4.67 -19.70
CA GLU A 11 -8.04 -4.29 -19.56
C GLU A 11 -7.85 -2.78 -19.39
N GLU A 12 -8.60 -1.95 -20.12
CA GLU A 12 -8.60 -0.50 -19.92
C GLU A 12 -9.16 -0.11 -18.56
N MET A 13 -10.25 -0.73 -18.13
CA MET A 13 -10.83 -0.49 -16.81
C MET A 13 -9.85 -0.84 -15.69
N ILE A 14 -9.11 -1.95 -15.83
CA ILE A 14 -8.04 -2.34 -14.89
C ILE A 14 -6.93 -1.29 -14.89
N ARG A 15 -6.52 -0.76 -16.06
CA ARG A 15 -5.52 0.31 -16.15
C ARG A 15 -5.97 1.58 -15.42
N TYR A 16 -7.21 2.01 -15.62
CA TYR A 16 -7.75 3.19 -14.92
C TYR A 16 -7.86 2.97 -13.41
N LEU A 17 -8.31 1.78 -12.96
CA LEU A 17 -8.33 1.43 -11.55
C LEU A 17 -6.92 1.47 -10.93
N LYS A 18 -5.92 0.91 -11.63
CA LYS A 18 -4.52 0.99 -11.21
C LYS A 18 -4.07 2.45 -11.07
N ALA A 19 -4.33 3.30 -12.07
CA ALA A 19 -3.99 4.73 -12.03
C ALA A 19 -4.64 5.48 -10.86
N LEU A 20 -5.91 5.16 -10.55
CA LEU A 20 -6.66 5.78 -9.47
C LEU A 20 -6.10 5.38 -8.10
N VAL A 21 -5.69 4.12 -7.93
CA VAL A 21 -5.03 3.64 -6.71
C VAL A 21 -3.65 4.29 -6.53
N ILE A 22 -2.87 4.46 -7.60
CA ILE A 22 -1.59 5.20 -7.55
C ILE A 22 -1.82 6.64 -7.07
N LEU A 23 -2.79 7.33 -7.66
CA LEU A 23 -3.12 8.70 -7.32
C LEU A 23 -3.50 8.81 -5.85
N GLN A 24 -4.37 7.92 -5.37
CA GLN A 24 -4.77 7.86 -3.96
C GLN A 24 -3.55 7.62 -3.05
N ALA A 25 -2.65 6.71 -3.44
CA ALA A 25 -1.45 6.41 -2.68
C ALA A 25 -0.46 7.60 -2.63
N ALA A 26 -0.30 8.32 -3.74
CA ALA A 26 0.50 9.54 -3.80
C ALA A 26 -0.10 10.68 -2.97
N MET A 27 -1.43 10.78 -2.91
CA MET A 27 -2.12 11.71 -2.03
C MET A 27 -1.90 11.35 -0.55
N MET A 28 -1.83 10.06 -0.22
CA MET A 28 -1.53 9.60 1.15
C MET A 28 -0.06 9.76 1.54
N GLU A 29 0.89 9.73 0.60
CA GLU A 29 2.30 10.03 0.87
C GLU A 29 2.52 11.46 1.38
N ARG A 30 1.64 12.39 1.04
CA ARG A 30 1.67 13.77 1.54
C ARG A 30 1.24 13.88 3.01
N VAL A 31 0.73 12.81 3.60
CA VAL A 31 0.45 12.72 5.03
C VAL A 31 1.71 12.20 5.71
N GLU A 32 2.37 13.06 6.50
CA GLU A 32 3.53 12.64 7.30
C GLU A 32 3.18 11.42 8.17
N GLY A 33 4.00 10.37 8.09
CA GLY A 33 3.77 9.11 8.80
C GLY A 33 2.78 8.15 8.14
N GLY A 34 2.22 8.49 6.97
CA GLY A 34 1.36 7.62 6.18
C GLY A 34 2.06 6.36 5.67
N PRO A 35 1.32 5.25 5.41
CA PRO A 35 1.87 4.06 4.81
C PRO A 35 2.38 4.35 3.40
N LYS A 36 3.56 3.83 3.07
CA LYS A 36 4.17 4.01 1.75
C LYS A 36 3.28 3.43 0.62
N PRO A 37 3.33 3.98 -0.61
CA PRO A 37 2.51 3.52 -1.73
C PRO A 37 2.72 2.04 -2.05
N GLU A 38 3.97 1.55 -1.97
CA GLU A 38 4.27 0.13 -2.18
C GLU A 38 3.52 -0.76 -1.19
N VAL A 39 3.38 -0.30 0.06
CA VAL A 39 2.69 -1.03 1.13
C VAL A 39 1.19 -1.05 0.88
N LEU A 40 0.61 0.06 0.43
CA LEU A 40 -0.80 0.14 0.08
C LEU A 40 -1.14 -0.76 -1.11
N LEU A 41 -0.36 -0.70 -2.18
CA LEU A 41 -0.56 -1.52 -3.38
C LEU A 41 -0.38 -3.01 -3.10
N HIS A 42 0.63 -3.39 -2.32
CA HIS A 42 0.80 -4.79 -1.90
C HIS A 42 -0.34 -5.27 -1.01
N ARG A 43 -0.91 -4.41 -0.15
CA ARG A 43 -2.11 -4.75 0.65
C ARG A 43 -3.36 -4.91 -0.23
N ALA A 44 -3.42 -4.22 -1.37
CA ALA A 44 -4.44 -4.39 -2.39
C ALA A 44 -4.25 -5.65 -3.26
N GLY A 45 -3.20 -6.45 -3.01
CA GLY A 45 -2.97 -7.74 -3.67
C GLY A 45 -2.08 -7.68 -4.91
N LEU A 46 -1.50 -6.51 -5.25
CA LEU A 46 -0.58 -6.42 -6.37
C LEU A 46 0.76 -7.11 -6.06
N GLY A 47 1.31 -7.80 -7.06
CA GLY A 47 2.63 -8.41 -6.99
C GLY A 47 3.76 -7.37 -7.01
N ILE A 48 4.95 -7.74 -6.55
CA ILE A 48 6.12 -6.84 -6.52
C ILE A 48 6.45 -6.31 -7.93
N GLN A 49 6.37 -7.17 -8.95
CA GLN A 49 6.61 -6.76 -10.34
C GLN A 49 5.57 -5.72 -10.80
N GLU A 50 4.29 -5.98 -10.57
CA GLU A 50 3.24 -5.02 -10.95
C GLU A 50 3.42 -3.68 -10.23
N ILE A 51 3.77 -3.69 -8.95
CA ILE A 51 4.05 -2.47 -8.18
C ILE A 51 5.28 -1.73 -8.73
N SER A 52 6.32 -2.48 -9.14
CA SER A 52 7.52 -1.95 -9.79
C SER A 52 7.14 -1.17 -11.05
N ASP A 53 6.33 -1.79 -11.90
CA ASP A 53 5.90 -1.22 -13.19
C ASP A 53 4.97 -0.02 -12.98
N VAL A 54 4.08 -0.11 -12.00
CA VAL A 54 3.07 0.90 -11.66
C VAL A 54 3.70 2.17 -11.06
N LEU A 55 4.73 2.02 -10.22
CA LEU A 55 5.37 3.14 -9.53
C LEU A 55 6.65 3.64 -10.21
N ASP A 56 7.04 3.04 -11.34
CA ASP A 56 8.32 3.28 -12.01
C ASP A 56 9.51 3.21 -11.03
N ARG A 57 9.52 2.15 -10.21
CA ARG A 57 10.60 1.86 -9.24
C ARG A 57 11.24 0.54 -9.60
N SER A 58 12.47 0.30 -9.14
CA SER A 58 13.10 -1.00 -9.33
C SER A 58 12.45 -2.06 -8.43
N TYR A 59 12.39 -3.31 -8.93
CA TYR A 59 11.88 -4.45 -8.18
C TYR A 59 12.53 -4.55 -6.79
N ALA A 60 13.86 -4.35 -6.74
CA ALA A 60 14.64 -4.40 -5.50
C ALA A 60 14.22 -3.32 -4.50
N ALA A 61 13.93 -2.09 -4.96
CA ALA A 61 13.47 -1.01 -4.10
C ALA A 61 12.09 -1.33 -3.50
N VAL A 62 11.16 -1.84 -4.31
CA VAL A 62 9.84 -2.26 -3.85
C VAL A 62 9.95 -3.39 -2.82
N ALA A 63 10.73 -4.43 -3.13
CA ALA A 63 10.96 -5.56 -2.22
C ALA A 63 11.59 -5.11 -0.89
N GLN A 64 12.53 -4.17 -0.94
CA GLN A 64 13.17 -3.61 0.26
C GLN A 64 12.16 -2.84 1.12
N THR A 65 11.33 -1.99 0.53
CA THR A 65 10.27 -1.27 1.24
C THR A 65 9.33 -2.24 1.96
N LEU A 66 8.85 -3.26 1.26
CA LEU A 66 7.95 -4.27 1.82
C LEU A 66 8.60 -5.08 2.95
N SER A 67 9.89 -5.42 2.81
CA SER A 67 10.65 -6.13 3.84
C SER A 67 10.80 -5.28 5.11
N ARG A 68 11.10 -3.98 4.97
CA ARG A 68 11.18 -3.04 6.10
C ARG A 68 9.85 -2.90 6.82
N GLU A 69 8.75 -2.82 6.09
CA GLU A 69 7.39 -2.76 6.65
C GLU A 69 7.04 -4.04 7.44
N ARG A 70 7.33 -5.22 6.87
CA ARG A 70 7.12 -6.51 7.57
C ARG A 70 7.94 -6.58 8.86
N ARG A 71 9.17 -6.06 8.86
CA ARG A 71 10.03 -5.99 10.04
C ARG A 71 9.49 -5.00 11.07
N ALA A 72 9.03 -3.82 10.65
CA ALA A 72 8.41 -2.83 11.53
C ALA A 72 7.18 -3.42 12.25
N LYS A 73 6.31 -4.14 11.54
CA LYS A 73 5.16 -4.84 12.14
C LYS A 73 5.54 -5.92 13.16
N ARG A 74 6.64 -6.64 12.94
CA ARG A 74 7.11 -7.68 13.88
C ARG A 74 7.68 -7.10 15.17
N HIS A 75 8.27 -5.90 15.12
CA HIS A 75 8.80 -5.22 16.30
C HIS A 75 7.79 -4.28 16.98
N ALA A 76 6.71 -3.92 16.29
CA ALA A 76 5.52 -3.33 16.87
C ALA A 76 4.68 -4.41 17.58
N GLY A 77 5.22 -5.02 18.64
CA GLY A 77 4.41 -5.70 19.66
C GLY A 77 3.42 -4.70 20.31
N PRO A 78 2.42 -5.16 21.09
CA PRO A 78 1.25 -4.37 21.49
C PRO A 78 1.64 -3.17 22.37
N ARG A 79 2.07 -2.07 21.75
CA ARG A 79 2.26 -0.77 22.39
C ARG A 79 0.93 -0.02 22.36
N HIS A 80 -0.04 -0.60 23.05
CA HIS A 80 -1.19 0.13 23.57
C HIS A 80 -1.65 -0.52 24.89
N LYS A 81 -0.71 -0.68 25.83
CA LYS A 81 -1.05 -0.76 27.25
C LYS A 81 -0.42 0.44 27.94
N LEU A 82 -1.20 1.02 28.85
CA LEU A 82 -0.94 2.17 29.72
C LEU A 82 -1.49 3.51 29.20
N LEU A 83 -2.83 3.61 29.20
CA LEU A 83 -3.41 4.79 29.86
C LEU A 83 -3.07 4.62 31.35
N PRO A 84 -2.33 5.55 32.00
CA PRO A 84 -2.29 5.55 33.45
C PRO A 84 -3.72 5.81 33.93
N GLU A 85 -4.26 4.91 34.74
CA GLU A 85 -5.43 5.21 35.55
C GLU A 85 -5.09 6.48 36.33
N ALA A 86 -5.86 7.55 36.07
CA ALA A 86 -5.83 8.74 36.89
C ALA A 86 -6.18 8.29 38.30
N SER A 87 -5.14 8.13 39.10
CA SER A 87 -5.23 7.87 40.52
C SER A 87 -5.87 9.09 41.17
N ASP A 88 -6.70 8.79 42.17
CA ASP A 88 -7.25 9.70 43.16
C ASP A 88 -6.34 10.90 43.45
N GLU A 89 -6.89 12.11 43.34
CA GLU A 89 -6.49 13.21 44.20
C GLU A 89 -7.75 13.94 44.72
N SER A 90 -8.01 13.67 46.01
CA SER A 90 -8.64 14.51 47.05
C SER A 90 -10.14 14.80 46.99
#